data_AF-A0A6I6ABU5-F1
#
_entry.id   AF-A0A6I6ABU5-F1
#
_cell.length_a   1.000
_cell.length_b   1.000
_cell.length_c   1.000
_cell.angle_alpha   90.00
_cell.angle_beta   90.00
_cell.angle_gamma   90.00
#
_symmetry.space_group_name_H-M   'P 1'
#
loop_
_entity.id
_entity.type
_entity.pdbx_description
1 polymer ?
#
loop_
_entity_poly.entity_id
_entity_poly.type
_entity_poly.pdbx_seq_one_letter_code
_entity_poly.pdbx_strand_id
1 'polypeptide(L)'
;MSCCSLNWSTIGAALGGLAVILGAFAAHGIDGYFAEKYAGQLKTVTGVEVPAAQKYLNDFKTGAQYQMYHSLALLAVGFAGVTSRKQKLLNIAGWCFLLGIIFFSGSLYVLTLSGQTFWGAIAPIGGTLLIVGWFSLAAGVCACGGGSTIETEGPETPAST
;
A
#
# COMPACT_ATOMS: atom_id res chain seq x y z
N MET A 1 28.65 3.22 1.22
CA MET A 1 27.29 3.79 1.12
C MET A 1 26.41 3.01 2.09
N SER A 2 25.87 3.70 3.09
CA SER A 2 25.55 3.15 4.42
C SER A 2 24.48 2.05 4.46
N CYS A 3 24.75 1.07 5.33
CA CYS A 3 24.11 -0.24 5.47
C CYS A 3 22.78 -0.23 6.27
N CYS A 4 22.13 0.93 6.49
CA CYS A 4 20.91 0.98 7.32
C CYS A 4 19.94 2.12 6.95
N SER A 5 19.77 2.46 5.66
CA SER A 5 18.56 3.15 5.22
C SER A 5 17.49 2.12 4.94
N LEU A 6 16.28 2.33 5.44
CA LEU A 6 15.12 1.50 5.16
C LEU A 6 14.90 1.43 3.63
N ASN A 7 15.30 0.31 3.01
CA ASN A 7 15.22 0.14 1.56
C ASN A 7 13.80 -0.28 1.18
N TRP A 8 12.96 0.71 0.85
CA TRP A 8 11.58 0.51 0.43
C TRP A 8 11.44 -0.52 -0.71
N SER A 9 12.40 -0.57 -1.64
CA SER A 9 12.41 -1.57 -2.72
C SER A 9 12.56 -3.00 -2.19
N THR A 10 13.41 -3.25 -1.20
CA THR A 10 13.58 -4.60 -0.62
C THR A 10 12.30 -5.04 0.08
N ILE A 11 11.68 -4.14 0.84
CA ILE A 11 10.41 -4.41 1.53
C ILE A 11 9.30 -4.68 0.50
N GLY A 12 9.24 -3.88 -0.57
CA GLY A 12 8.27 -4.03 -1.64
C GLY A 12 8.42 -5.36 -2.37
N ALA A 13 9.65 -5.78 -2.68
CA ALA A 13 9.92 -7.08 -3.27
C ALA A 13 9.46 -8.24 -2.36
N ALA A 14 9.80 -8.18 -1.07
CA ALA A 14 9.43 -9.22 -0.10
C ALA A 14 7.91 -9.32 0.07
N LEU A 15 7.22 -8.18 0.25
CA LEU A 15 5.77 -8.15 0.39
C LEU A 15 5.06 -8.57 -0.90
N GLY A 16 5.62 -8.22 -2.06
CA GLY A 16 5.11 -8.67 -3.37
C GLY A 16 5.23 -10.17 -3.55
N GLY A 17 6.37 -10.76 -3.21
CA GLY A 17 6.56 -12.22 -3.20
C GLY A 17 5.57 -12.92 -2.26
N LEU A 18 5.39 -12.39 -1.06
CA LEU A 18 4.37 -12.90 -0.12
C LEU A 18 2.95 -12.78 -0.69
N ALA A 19 2.64 -11.70 -1.40
CA ALA A 19 1.33 -11.51 -2.01
C ALA A 19 1.04 -12.57 -3.07
N VAL A 20 2.06 -12.94 -3.87
CA VAL A 20 1.96 -14.02 -4.86
C VAL A 20 1.69 -15.36 -4.17
N ILE A 21 2.43 -15.67 -3.10
CA ILE A 21 2.25 -16.91 -2.33
C ILE A 21 0.81 -17.00 -1.79
N LEU A 22 0.34 -15.94 -1.15
CA LEU A 22 -1.02 -15.88 -0.59
C LEU A 22 -2.09 -15.93 -1.68
N GLY A 23 -1.88 -15.24 -2.80
CA GLY A 23 -2.79 -15.28 -3.96
C GLY A 23 -2.90 -16.67 -4.59
N ALA A 24 -1.77 -17.36 -4.78
CA ALA A 24 -1.73 -18.73 -5.28
C ALA A 24 -2.42 -19.71 -4.31
N PHE A 25 -2.16 -19.56 -3.01
CA PHE A 25 -2.85 -20.32 -1.97
C PHE A 25 -4.37 -20.09 -1.99
N ALA A 26 -4.81 -18.86 -2.21
CA ALA A 26 -6.23 -18.53 -2.34
C ALA A 26 -6.89 -19.09 -3.61
N ALA A 27 -6.12 -19.25 -4.69
CA ALA A 27 -6.63 -19.75 -5.96
C ALA A 27 -6.73 -21.28 -6.01
N HIS A 28 -5.86 -21.99 -5.27
CA HIS A 28 -5.68 -23.44 -5.43
C HIS A 28 -5.66 -24.25 -4.13
N GLY A 29 -5.60 -23.62 -2.96
CA GLY A 29 -5.33 -24.34 -1.70
C GLY A 29 -6.33 -24.13 -0.56
N ILE A 30 -7.06 -23.01 -0.51
CA ILE A 30 -7.90 -22.64 0.67
C ILE A 30 -9.40 -22.75 0.44
N ASP A 31 -9.84 -22.97 -0.80
CA ASP A 31 -11.25 -23.07 -1.18
C ASP A 31 -11.97 -24.20 -0.44
N GLY A 32 -11.35 -25.39 -0.36
CA GLY A 32 -11.88 -26.51 0.42
C GLY A 32 -11.96 -26.21 1.92
N TYR A 33 -10.94 -25.57 2.49
CA TYR A 33 -10.92 -25.16 3.89
C TYR A 33 -12.06 -24.20 4.24
N PHE A 34 -12.34 -23.21 3.37
CA PHE A 34 -13.45 -22.28 3.60
C PHE A 34 -14.82 -22.94 3.37
N ALA A 35 -14.94 -23.83 2.39
CA ALA A 35 -16.16 -24.59 2.16
C ALA A 35 -16.56 -25.42 3.39
N GLU A 36 -15.59 -26.07 4.03
CA GLU A 36 -15.80 -26.83 5.26
C GLU A 36 -16.06 -25.92 6.46
N LYS A 37 -15.16 -24.95 6.72
CA LYS A 37 -15.23 -24.08 7.90
C LYS A 37 -16.50 -23.25 8.00
N TYR A 38 -17.04 -22.82 6.85
CA TYR A 38 -18.20 -21.94 6.78
C TYR A 38 -19.42 -22.63 6.13
N ALA A 39 -19.45 -23.96 6.13
CA ALA A 39 -20.57 -24.74 5.59
C ALA A 39 -21.91 -24.32 6.22
N GLY A 40 -22.92 -24.12 5.37
CA GLY A 40 -24.27 -23.74 5.80
C GLY A 40 -24.42 -22.30 6.31
N GLN A 41 -23.35 -21.50 6.38
CA GLN A 41 -23.44 -20.10 6.75
C GLN A 41 -23.70 -19.21 5.54
N LEU A 42 -24.64 -18.29 5.67
CA LEU A 42 -24.95 -17.27 4.67
C LEU A 42 -24.52 -15.89 5.15
N LYS A 43 -24.09 -15.06 4.21
CA LYS A 43 -23.82 -13.64 4.41
C LYS A 43 -24.66 -12.85 3.42
N THR A 44 -25.38 -11.86 3.93
CA THR A 44 -26.06 -10.90 3.07
C THR A 44 -25.06 -9.87 2.55
N VAL A 45 -24.90 -9.80 1.24
CA VAL A 45 -24.11 -8.77 0.54
C VAL A 45 -25.08 -8.01 -0.36
N THR A 46 -25.22 -6.70 -0.13
CA THR A 46 -26.11 -5.84 -0.93
C THR A 46 -27.54 -6.39 -1.09
N GLY A 47 -28.10 -6.98 -0.03
CA GLY A 47 -29.45 -7.55 -0.02
C GLY A 47 -29.56 -8.96 -0.62
N VAL A 48 -28.48 -9.54 -1.13
CA VAL A 48 -28.44 -10.91 -1.67
C VAL A 48 -27.69 -11.82 -0.71
N GLU A 49 -28.27 -12.98 -0.39
CA GLU A 49 -27.59 -13.98 0.42
C GLU A 49 -26.60 -14.78 -0.43
N VAL A 50 -25.34 -14.81 0.01
CA VAL A 50 -24.28 -15.59 -0.60
C VAL A 50 -23.66 -16.54 0.43
N PRO A 51 -23.15 -17.71 0.01
CA PRO A 51 -22.39 -18.57 0.91
C PRO A 51 -21.23 -17.82 1.57
N ALA A 52 -21.12 -17.91 2.90
CA ALA A 52 -20.08 -17.22 3.65
C ALA A 52 -18.68 -17.64 3.20
N ALA A 53 -18.50 -18.92 2.84
CA ALA A 53 -17.28 -19.46 2.25
C ALA A 53 -16.85 -18.67 1.00
N GLN A 54 -17.78 -18.40 0.08
CA GLN A 54 -17.50 -17.64 -1.14
C GLN A 54 -17.13 -16.19 -0.82
N LYS A 55 -17.84 -15.56 0.12
CA LYS A 55 -17.55 -14.20 0.53
C LYS A 55 -16.13 -14.11 1.13
N TYR A 56 -15.78 -14.99 2.06
CA TYR A 56 -14.47 -14.96 2.70
C TYR A 56 -13.33 -15.33 1.74
N LEU A 57 -13.56 -16.22 0.77
CA LEU A 57 -12.61 -16.49 -0.30
C LEU A 57 -12.33 -15.22 -1.12
N ASN A 58 -13.37 -14.48 -1.48
CA ASN A 58 -13.25 -13.23 -2.21
C ASN A 58 -12.57 -12.13 -1.39
N ASP A 59 -12.88 -12.02 -0.10
CA ASP A 59 -12.22 -11.07 0.81
C ASP A 59 -10.71 -11.40 0.94
N PHE A 60 -10.33 -12.68 1.02
CA PHE A 60 -8.92 -13.11 1.09
C PHE A 60 -8.18 -12.76 -0.21
N LYS A 61 -8.79 -13.04 -1.36
CA LYS A 61 -8.24 -12.66 -2.69
C LYS A 61 -8.08 -11.15 -2.81
N THR A 62 -9.03 -10.37 -2.30
CA THR A 62 -8.95 -8.91 -2.24
C THR A 62 -7.75 -8.46 -1.40
N GLY A 63 -7.53 -9.07 -0.23
CA GLY A 63 -6.36 -8.83 0.60
C GLY A 63 -5.04 -9.04 -0.16
N ALA A 64 -4.91 -10.17 -0.86
CA ALA A 64 -3.73 -10.52 -1.67
C ALA A 64 -3.50 -9.55 -2.83
N GLN A 65 -4.57 -9.17 -3.53
CA GLN A 65 -4.51 -8.24 -4.64
C GLN A 65 -4.05 -6.84 -4.21
N TYR A 66 -4.64 -6.30 -3.13
CA TYR A 66 -4.23 -5.01 -2.57
C TYR A 66 -2.79 -5.06 -2.04
N GLN A 67 -2.40 -6.15 -1.37
CA GLN A 67 -1.02 -6.34 -0.93
C GLN A 67 -0.05 -6.26 -2.12
N MET A 68 -0.37 -6.94 -3.23
CA MET A 68 0.46 -6.91 -4.43
C MET A 68 0.60 -5.51 -5.02
N TYR A 69 -0.51 -4.80 -5.25
CA TYR A 69 -0.47 -3.46 -5.83
C TYR A 69 0.34 -2.47 -5.00
N HIS A 70 0.18 -2.50 -3.68
CA HIS A 70 0.91 -1.58 -2.80
C HIS A 70 2.35 -2.01 -2.54
N SER A 71 2.67 -3.29 -2.70
CA SER A 71 4.05 -3.78 -2.72
C SER A 71 4.80 -3.28 -3.96
N LEU A 72 4.14 -3.29 -5.13
CA LEU A 72 4.67 -2.68 -6.35
C LEU A 72 4.82 -1.16 -6.21
N ALA A 73 3.88 -0.50 -5.54
CA ALA A 73 4.02 0.92 -5.21
C ALA A 73 5.21 1.18 -4.28
N LEU A 74 5.47 0.30 -3.30
CA LEU A 74 6.64 0.39 -2.41
C LEU A 74 7.96 0.19 -3.16
N LEU A 75 7.98 -0.72 -4.14
CA LEU A 75 9.09 -0.85 -5.10
C LEU A 75 9.33 0.46 -5.85
N ALA A 76 8.27 1.07 -6.37
CA ALA A 76 8.34 2.35 -7.07
C ALA A 76 8.84 3.49 -6.16
N VAL A 77 8.42 3.53 -4.88
CA VAL A 77 8.94 4.49 -3.88
C VAL A 77 10.46 4.36 -3.74
N GLY A 78 10.97 3.14 -3.61
CA GLY A 78 12.41 2.93 -3.45
C GLY A 78 13.20 3.31 -4.72
N PHE A 79 12.68 3.03 -5.92
CA PHE A 79 13.32 3.49 -7.16
C PHE A 79 13.25 5.01 -7.35
N ALA A 80 12.12 5.64 -7.03
CA ALA A 80 11.98 7.09 -7.05
C ALA A 80 12.93 7.80 -6.07
N GLY A 81 13.28 7.13 -4.96
CA GLY A 81 14.25 7.61 -3.97
C GLY A 81 15.66 7.80 -4.54
N VAL A 82 16.00 7.16 -5.67
CA VAL A 82 17.31 7.33 -6.32
C VAL A 82 17.45 8.69 -7.00
N THR A 83 16.36 9.25 -7.55
CA THR A 83 16.40 10.45 -8.39
C THR A 83 15.69 11.65 -7.78
N SER A 84 14.67 11.44 -6.95
CA SER A 84 13.88 12.54 -6.39
C SER A 84 14.62 13.30 -5.29
N ARG A 85 14.45 14.64 -5.25
CA ARG A 85 14.91 15.49 -4.14
C ARG A 85 13.93 15.52 -2.97
N LYS A 86 12.69 15.04 -3.16
CA LYS A 86 11.59 15.12 -2.18
C LYS A 86 11.52 13.86 -1.28
N GLN A 87 12.65 13.49 -0.68
CA GLN A 87 12.81 12.26 0.11
C GLN A 87 11.83 12.12 1.27
N LYS A 88 11.44 13.23 1.93
CA LYS A 88 10.45 13.21 3.01
C LYS A 88 9.09 12.69 2.55
N LEU A 89 8.62 13.12 1.38
CA LEU A 89 7.33 12.68 0.83
C LEU A 89 7.38 11.22 0.41
N LEU A 90 8.50 10.76 -0.16
CA LEU A 90 8.70 9.35 -0.49
C LEU A 90 8.72 8.45 0.75
N ASN A 91 9.33 8.89 1.85
CA ASN A 91 9.30 8.16 3.12
C ASN A 91 7.89 8.10 3.72
N ILE A 92 7.12 9.20 3.64
CA ILE A 92 5.71 9.18 4.04
C ILE A 92 4.93 8.17 3.21
N ALA A 93 5.12 8.17 1.87
CA ALA A 93 4.50 7.20 0.99
C ALA A 93 4.86 5.74 1.37
N GLY A 94 6.15 5.48 1.62
CA GLY A 94 6.63 4.16 2.05
C GLY A 94 5.97 3.66 3.32
N TRP A 95 5.94 4.48 4.38
CA TRP A 95 5.29 4.12 5.64
C TRP A 95 3.78 3.94 5.47
N CYS A 96 3.12 4.83 4.73
CA CYS A 96 1.70 4.74 4.44
C CYS A 96 1.33 3.44 3.70
N PHE A 97 2.11 3.05 2.69
CA PHE A 97 1.88 1.77 2.01
C PHE A 97 2.17 0.57 2.90
N LEU A 98 3.27 0.57 3.65
CA LEU A 98 3.61 -0.53 4.55
C LEU A 98 2.54 -0.76 5.63
N LEU A 99 2.18 0.30 6.36
CA LEU A 99 1.15 0.23 7.39
C LEU A 99 -0.24 -0.02 6.79
N GLY A 100 -0.52 0.55 5.62
CA GLY A 100 -1.74 0.30 4.87
C GLY A 100 -1.90 -1.16 4.46
N ILE A 101 -0.84 -1.82 3.99
CA ILE A 101 -0.83 -3.27 3.70
C ILE A 101 -1.14 -4.07 4.97
N ILE A 102 -0.48 -3.73 6.09
CA ILE A 102 -0.68 -4.45 7.36
C ILE A 102 -2.13 -4.32 7.85
N PHE A 103 -2.69 -3.11 7.85
CA PHE A 103 -4.05 -2.88 8.37
C PHE A 103 -5.16 -3.22 7.38
N PHE A 104 -4.94 -3.09 6.08
CA PHE A 104 -5.94 -3.45 5.08
C PHE A 104 -5.86 -4.94 4.74
N SER A 105 -4.78 -5.38 4.10
CA SER A 105 -4.63 -6.77 3.65
C SER A 105 -4.50 -7.73 4.83
N GLY A 106 -3.69 -7.38 5.83
CA GLY A 106 -3.51 -8.20 7.03
C GLY A 106 -4.83 -8.42 7.78
N SER A 107 -5.66 -7.38 7.92
CA SER A 107 -6.95 -7.53 8.60
C SER A 107 -7.94 -8.41 7.83
N LEU A 108 -7.94 -8.37 6.48
CA LEU A 108 -8.74 -9.27 5.66
C LEU A 108 -8.28 -10.74 5.78
N TYR A 109 -6.98 -11.00 5.83
CA TYR A 109 -6.48 -12.37 6.08
C TYR A 109 -6.93 -12.88 7.45
N VAL A 110 -6.77 -12.06 8.51
CA VAL A 110 -7.21 -12.46 9.86
C VAL A 110 -8.72 -12.65 9.90
N LEU A 111 -9.50 -11.74 9.31
CA LEU A 111 -10.96 -11.83 9.22
C LEU A 111 -11.42 -13.15 8.59
N THR A 112 -10.83 -13.52 7.45
CA THR A 112 -11.26 -14.67 6.66
C THR A 112 -10.79 -15.99 7.25
N LEU A 113 -9.61 -16.03 7.88
CA LEU A 113 -9.09 -17.21 8.55
C LEU A 113 -9.72 -17.46 9.92
N SER A 114 -10.02 -16.41 10.69
CA SER A 114 -10.61 -16.54 12.04
C SER A 114 -12.14 -16.48 12.05
N GLY A 115 -12.76 -15.82 11.06
CA GLY A 115 -14.19 -15.51 11.06
C GLY A 115 -14.57 -14.31 11.93
N GLN A 116 -13.61 -13.70 12.64
CA GLN A 116 -13.87 -12.61 13.59
C GLN A 116 -14.11 -11.28 12.85
N THR A 117 -15.36 -10.83 12.83
CA THR A 117 -15.81 -9.68 12.03
C THR A 117 -15.24 -8.33 12.45
N PHE A 118 -14.74 -8.21 13.69
CA PHE A 118 -14.12 -6.99 14.20
C PHE A 118 -12.94 -6.51 13.33
N TRP A 119 -12.16 -7.43 12.77
CA TRP A 119 -11.02 -7.10 11.90
C TRP A 119 -11.45 -6.36 10.64
N GLY A 120 -12.70 -6.55 10.17
CA GLY A 120 -13.25 -5.80 9.04
C GLY A 120 -13.35 -4.30 9.29
N ALA A 121 -13.49 -3.85 10.54
CA ALA A 121 -13.53 -2.43 10.88
C ALA A 121 -12.16 -1.74 10.83
N ILE A 122 -11.06 -2.52 10.80
CA ILE A 122 -9.69 -2.01 10.69
C ILE A 122 -9.32 -1.70 9.23
N ALA A 123 -9.93 -2.42 8.27
CA ALA A 123 -9.64 -2.24 6.85
C ALA A 123 -9.82 -0.79 6.34
N PRO A 124 -10.87 -0.03 6.71
CA PRO A 124 -11.00 1.39 6.32
C PRO A 124 -9.80 2.26 6.72
N ILE A 125 -9.24 2.04 7.91
CA ILE A 125 -8.05 2.78 8.38
C ILE A 125 -6.86 2.47 7.48
N GLY A 126 -6.65 1.19 7.15
CA GLY A 126 -5.65 0.77 6.18
C GLY A 126 -5.87 1.41 4.81
N GLY A 127 -7.11 1.43 4.31
CA GLY A 127 -7.48 2.06 3.04
C GLY A 127 -7.13 3.55 3.00
N THR A 128 -7.38 4.30 4.08
CA THR A 128 -6.98 5.71 4.18
C THR A 128 -5.47 5.88 4.09
N LEU A 129 -4.68 5.03 4.77
CA LEU A 129 -3.23 5.07 4.67
C LEU A 129 -2.76 4.81 3.23
N LEU A 130 -3.35 3.83 2.55
CA LEU A 130 -3.03 3.52 1.16
C LEU A 130 -3.32 4.71 0.22
N ILE A 131 -4.42 5.42 0.43
CA ILE A 131 -4.77 6.64 -0.32
C ILE A 131 -3.73 7.75 -0.07
N VAL A 132 -3.40 8.02 1.20
CA VAL A 132 -2.38 9.02 1.56
C VAL A 132 -1.01 8.65 0.97
N GLY A 133 -0.69 7.35 0.93
CA GLY A 133 0.52 6.83 0.32
C GLY A 133 0.63 7.18 -1.17
N TRP A 134 -0.44 6.97 -1.93
CA TRP A 134 -0.49 7.32 -3.35
C TRP A 134 -0.34 8.83 -3.60
N PHE A 135 -1.04 9.67 -2.84
CA PHE A 135 -0.88 11.13 -2.97
C PHE A 135 0.53 11.60 -2.60
N SER A 136 1.13 11.01 -1.56
CA SER A 136 2.50 11.32 -1.14
C SER A 136 3.52 10.87 -2.18
N LEU A 137 3.32 9.70 -2.79
CA LEU A 137 4.16 9.21 -3.90
C LEU A 137 4.07 10.17 -5.09
N ALA A 138 2.86 10.54 -5.52
CA ALA A 138 2.63 11.47 -6.62
C ALA A 138 3.33 12.83 -6.38
N ALA A 139 3.17 13.41 -5.18
CA ALA A 139 3.83 14.65 -4.81
C ALA A 139 5.35 14.52 -4.71
N GLY A 140 5.84 13.36 -4.25
CA GLY A 140 7.26 13.04 -4.12
C GLY A 140 7.98 12.84 -5.44
N VAL A 141 7.30 12.38 -6.49
CA VAL A 141 7.88 12.22 -7.85
C VAL A 141 7.64 13.43 -8.74
N CYS A 142 6.67 14.29 -8.42
CA CYS A 142 6.35 15.46 -9.23
C CYS A 142 7.53 16.46 -9.26
N ALA A 143 7.90 16.90 -10.46
CA ALA A 143 9.00 17.84 -10.70
C ALA A 143 8.67 19.31 -10.35
N CYS A 144 7.41 19.65 -10.03
CA CYS A 144 7.03 21.01 -9.69
C CYS A 144 7.68 21.42 -8.34
N GLY A 145 8.70 22.27 -8.41
CA GLY A 145 9.35 22.87 -7.25
C GLY A 145 10.82 23.21 -7.49
N GLY A 146 11.10 24.15 -8.40
CA GLY A 146 12.43 24.74 -8.59
C GLY A 146 12.33 26.25 -8.75
N GLY A 147 12.34 26.96 -7.62
CA GLY A 147 12.80 28.34 -7.43
C GLY A 147 12.34 29.45 -8.38
N SER A 148 11.37 30.25 -7.95
CA SER A 148 11.43 31.69 -8.21
C SER A 148 12.50 32.29 -7.31
N THR A 149 13.77 32.25 -7.73
CA THR A 149 14.76 33.19 -7.20
C THR A 149 14.39 34.55 -7.77
N ILE A 150 13.81 35.42 -6.95
CA ILE A 150 13.84 36.85 -7.21
C ILE A 150 15.33 37.20 -7.21
N GLU A 151 15.91 37.37 -8.40
CA GLU A 151 17.15 38.13 -8.56
C GLU A 151 16.85 39.51 -8.01
N THR A 152 17.29 39.76 -6.78
CA THR A 152 17.54 41.13 -6.34
C THR A 152 18.82 41.54 -7.04
N GLU A 153 18.70 42.01 -8.28
CA GLU A 153 19.75 42.84 -8.88
C GLU A 153 20.02 43.99 -7.92
N GLY A 154 21.15 43.93 -7.23
CA GLY A 154 21.68 45.06 -6.48
C GLY A 154 22.03 46.17 -7.47
N PRO A 155 21.85 47.45 -7.11
CA PRO A 155 22.13 48.55 -8.03
C PRO A 155 23.63 48.60 -8.34
N GLU A 156 23.99 48.35 -9.60
CA GLU A 156 25.31 48.67 -10.12
C GLU A 156 25.55 50.19 -9.98
N THR A 157 26.53 50.55 -9.16
CA THR A 157 27.01 51.92 -9.03
C THR A 157 28.07 52.15 -10.12
N PRO A 158 27.98 53.19 -10.97
CA PRO A 158 28.96 53.40 -12.02
C PRO A 158 30.27 53.90 -11.43
N ALA A 159 31.33 53.09 -11.54
CA ALA A 159 32.69 53.54 -11.25
C ALA A 159 33.21 54.37 -12.43
N SER A 160 33.31 55.67 -12.19
CA SER A 160 34.09 56.62 -12.97
C SER A 160 35.60 56.36 -12.80
N THR A 161 36.33 56.19 -13.90
CA THR A 161 37.70 56.71 -14.15
C THR A 161 38.05 56.46 -15.62
#